data_AF-A0A373D087-F1
#
_entry.id   AF-A0A373D087-F1
#
_cell.length_a   1.000
_cell.length_b   1.000
_cell.length_c   1.000
_cell.angle_alpha   90.00
_cell.angle_beta   90.00
_cell.angle_gamma   90.00
#
_symmetry.space_group_name_H-M   'P 1'
#
loop_
_entity.id
_entity.type
_entity.pdbx_description
1 polymer ?
#
loop_
_entity_poly.entity_id
_entity_poly.type
_entity_poly.pdbx_seq_one_letter_code
_entity_poly.pdbx_strand_id
1 'polypeptide(L)' 'MEKMKYKISSRATILLGRESVSKVESALIELIKNTYDADATMCYILFDVENDSIFLIDDGSGMTIMVS' A
#
# COMPACT_ATOMS: atom_id res chain seq x y z
N MET A 1 10.69 10.54 14.74
CA MET A 1 10.58 9.77 13.47
C MET A 1 11.69 10.21 12.55
N GLU A 2 12.60 9.30 12.20
CA GLU A 2 13.69 9.60 11.27
C GLU A 2 13.16 9.59 9.84
N LYS A 3 13.59 10.53 8.99
CA LYS A 3 13.15 10.58 7.59
C LYS A 3 13.91 9.54 6.78
N MET A 4 13.23 8.47 6.37
CA MET A 4 13.78 7.51 5.40
C MET A 4 13.98 8.21 4.05
N LYS A 5 15.20 8.16 3.52
CA LYS A 5 15.51 8.57 2.14
C LYS A 5 15.60 7.34 1.26
N TYR A 6 14.72 7.22 0.28
CA TYR A 6 14.84 6.19 -0.74
C TYR A 6 16.14 6.38 -1.53
N LYS A 7 16.91 5.31 -1.72
CA LYS A 7 18.13 5.31 -2.56
C LYS A 7 17.82 5.22 -4.07
N ILE A 8 16.56 5.13 -4.45
CA ILE A 8 16.11 5.05 -5.85
C ILE A 8 15.81 6.46 -6.37
N SER A 9 16.12 6.73 -7.64
CA SER A 9 15.81 8.03 -8.26
C SER A 9 14.31 8.28 -8.25
N SER A 10 13.88 9.49 -7.88
CA SER A 10 12.46 9.88 -7.84
C SER A 10 11.75 9.64 -9.17
N ARG A 11 12.48 9.77 -10.29
CA ARG A 11 11.99 9.52 -11.65
C ARG A 11 11.63 8.05 -11.87
N ALA A 12 12.41 7.11 -11.35
CA ALA A 12 12.10 5.68 -11.44
C ALA A 12 10.86 5.33 -10.60
N THR A 13 10.72 5.91 -9.41
CA THR A 13 9.52 5.76 -8.57
C THR A 13 8.26 6.28 -9.27
N ILE A 14 8.35 7.45 -9.92
CA ILE A 14 7.24 8.03 -10.68
C ILE A 14 6.88 7.17 -11.90
N LEU A 15 7.88 6.67 -12.62
CA LEU A 15 7.67 5.87 -13.82
C LEU A 15 7.00 4.53 -13.47
N LEU A 16 7.51 3.83 -12.45
CA LEU A 16 6.89 2.60 -11.95
C LEU A 16 5.48 2.87 -11.43
N GLY A 17 5.26 3.93 -10.65
CA GLY A 17 3.92 4.30 -10.20
C GLY A 17 2.95 4.56 -11.36
N ARG A 18 3.38 5.26 -12.41
CA ARG A 18 2.54 5.60 -13.57
C ARG A 18 2.30 4.45 -14.53
N GLU A 19 3.30 3.60 -14.75
CA GLU A 19 3.18 2.46 -15.67
C GLU A 19 2.50 1.25 -15.00
N SER A 20 2.71 1.05 -13.70
CA SER A 20 2.11 -0.04 -12.94
C SER A 20 0.68 0.27 -12.45
N VAL A 21 0.34 1.55 -12.24
CA VAL A 21 -1.01 1.97 -11.82
C VAL A 21 -1.68 2.79 -12.92
N SER A 22 -2.11 2.10 -13.98
CA SER A 22 -2.89 2.75 -15.05
C SER A 22 -4.31 3.12 -14.61
N LYS A 23 -4.81 2.51 -13.52
CA LYS A 23 -6.14 2.73 -12.93
C LYS A 23 -6.12 2.55 -11.42
N VAL A 24 -6.85 3.39 -10.70
CA VAL A 24 -7.01 3.34 -9.23
C VAL A 24 -7.55 1.97 -8.78
N GLU A 25 -8.45 1.39 -9.56
CA GLU A 25 -9.03 0.06 -9.33
C GLU A 25 -7.96 -1.03 -9.26
N SER A 26 -6.97 -0.99 -10.17
CA SER A 26 -5.87 -1.96 -10.19
C SER A 26 -4.97 -1.84 -8.97
N ALA A 27 -4.70 -0.61 -8.50
CA ALA A 27 -3.93 -0.41 -7.27
C ALA A 27 -4.67 -0.92 -6.03
N LEU A 28 -5.98 -0.68 -5.95
CA LEU A 28 -6.80 -1.19 -4.85
C LEU A 28 -6.83 -2.73 -4.85
N ILE A 29 -7.01 -3.35 -6.02
CA ILE A 29 -6.97 -4.82 -6.16
C ILE A 29 -5.62 -5.38 -5.69
N GLU A 30 -4.50 -4.73 -6.02
CA GLU A 30 -3.18 -5.21 -5.62
C GLU A 30 -2.99 -5.14 -4.09
N LEU A 31 -3.49 -4.08 -3.44
CA LEU A 31 -3.49 -4.01 -1.98
C LEU A 31 -4.38 -5.09 -1.34
N ILE A 32 -5.54 -5.37 -1.92
CA ILE A 32 -6.42 -6.46 -1.46
C ILE A 32 -5.71 -7.81 -1.60
N LYS A 33 -4.96 -8.06 -2.69
CA LYS A 33 -4.17 -9.29 -2.83
C LYS A 33 -3.10 -9.42 -1.76
N ASN A 34 -2.41 -8.34 -1.41
CA ASN A 34 -1.41 -8.37 -0.35
C ASN A 34 -2.01 -8.82 0.99
N THR A 35 -3.26 -8.44 1.28
CA THR A 35 -3.99 -8.95 2.43
C THR A 35 -4.19 -10.47 2.38
N TYR A 36 -4.52 -11.03 1.21
CA TYR A 36 -4.60 -12.49 1.04
C TYR A 36 -3.23 -13.16 1.20
N ASP A 37 -2.18 -12.58 0.61
CA ASP A 37 -0.80 -13.10 0.73
C ASP A 37 -0.28 -13.05 2.17
N ALA A 38 -0.85 -12.19 3.02
CA ALA A 38 -0.58 -12.11 4.45
C ALA A 38 -1.38 -13.12 5.29
N ASP A 39 -2.13 -14.04 4.67
CA ASP A 39 -3.01 -15.01 5.34
C ASP A 39 -4.10 -14.37 6.22
N ALA A 40 -4.56 -13.16 5.88
CA ALA A 40 -5.61 -12.48 6.63
C ALA A 40 -6.96 -13.21 6.55
N THR A 41 -7.75 -13.12 7.62
CA THR A 41 -9.12 -13.63 7.65
C THR A 41 -10.15 -12.56 7.27
N MET A 42 -9.76 -11.29 7.38
CA MET A 42 -10.58 -10.11 7.11
C MET A 42 -9.81 -9.07 6.29
N CYS A 43 -10.52 -8.41 5.39
CA CYS A 43 -10.06 -7.23 4.66
C CYS A 43 -11.19 -6.19 4.66
N TYR A 44 -10.98 -5.05 5.30
CA TYR A 44 -11.93 -3.94 5.33
C TYR A 44 -11.47 -2.80 4.42
N ILE A 45 -12.41 -2.27 3.64
CA ILE A 45 -12.21 -1.04 2.86
C ILE A 45 -13.13 0.02 3.46
N LEU A 46 -12.54 1.08 4.00
CA LEU A 46 -13.28 2.18 4.61
C LEU A 46 -13.08 3.45 3.78
N PHE A 47 -14.20 4.06 3.37
CA PHE A 47 -14.21 5.34 2.68
C PHE A 47 -14.48 6.45 3.69
N ASP A 48 -13.44 7.20 4.03
CA ASP A 48 -13.54 8.39 4.87
C ASP A 48 -13.67 9.62 3.97
N VAL A 49 -14.93 9.94 3.65
CA VAL A 49 -15.29 11.05 2.76
C VAL A 49 -14.98 12.40 3.39
N GLU A 50 -15.02 12.51 4.73
CA GLU A 50 -14.75 13.76 5.43
C GLU A 50 -13.27 14.17 5.32
N ASN A 51 -12.37 13.18 5.31
CA ASN A 51 -10.93 13.40 5.23
C ASN A 51 -10.34 13.08 3.84
N ASP A 52 -11.17 12.86 2.82
CA ASP A 52 -10.77 12.50 1.44
C ASP A 52 -9.75 11.34 1.41
N SER A 53 -10.04 10.27 2.16
CA SER A 53 -9.11 9.16 2.33
C SER A 53 -9.79 7.79 2.26
N ILE A 54 -9.01 6.79 1.85
CA ILE A 54 -9.43 5.39 1.80
C ILE A 54 -8.48 4.60 2.68
N PHE A 55 -9.04 3.81 3.60
CA PHE A 55 -8.28 2.89 4.44
C PHE A 55 -8.52 1.46 3.97
N LEU A 56 -7.45 0.68 3.86
CA LEU A 56 -7.49 -0.76 3.69
C LEU A 56 -6.85 -1.38 4.93
N ILE A 57 -7.63 -2.19 5.65
CA ILE A 57 -7.25 -2.72 6.96
C ILE A 57 -7.45 -4.24 6.93
N ASP A 58 -6.43 -4.98 7.34
CA ASP A 58 -6.48 -6.42 7.47
C ASP A 58 -5.95 -6.92 8.81
N ASP A 59 -6.24 -8.18 9.11
CA ASP A 59 -5.79 -8.89 10.31
C ASP A 59 -4.73 -9.97 10.00
N GLY A 60 -4.05 -9.85 8.86
CA GLY A 60 -3.02 -10.78 8.41
C GLY A 60 -1.66 -10.57 9.08
N SER A 61 -0.69 -11.30 8.57
CA SER A 61 0.71 -11.22 8.97
C SER A 61 1.31 -9.86 8.59
N GLY A 62 1.49 -9.00 9.59
CA GLY A 62 2.11 -7.68 9.43
C GLY A 62 3.63 -7.71 9.21
N MET A 63 4.23 -6.53 9.05
CA MET A 63 5.67 -6.36 8.86
C MET A 63 6.37 -5.92 10.15
N THR A 64 7.53 -6.51 10.45
CA THR A 64 8.40 -6.05 11.54
C THR A 64 9.38 -4.99 11.05
N ILE A 65 9.85 -4.14 11.96
CA ILE A 65 10.91 -3.18 11.65
C ILE A 65 12.24 -3.93 11.67
N MET A 66 12.91 -4.04 10.53
CA MET A 66 14.32 -4.46 10.51
C MET A 66 15.19 -3.26 10.89
N VAL A 67 15.79 -3.31 12.08
CA VAL A 67 16.81 -2.35 12.50
C VAL A 67 18.16 -2.91 12.07
N SER A 68 18.89 -2.16 11.23
CA SER A 68 20.26 -2.50 10.80
C SER A 68 21.30 -2.17 11.85
#